data_AF-A0A2M8PLF9-F1
#
_entry.id   AF-A0A2M8PLF9-F1
#
_cell.length_a   1.000
_cell.length_b   1.000
_cell.length_c   1.000
_cell.angle_alpha   90.00
_cell.angle_beta   90.00
_cell.angle_gamma   90.00
#
_symmetry.space_group_name_H-M   'P 1'
#
loop_
_entity.id
_entity.type
_entity.pdbx_description
1 polymer ?
#
loop_
_entity_poly.entity_id
_entity_poly.type
_entity_poly.pdbx_seq_one_letter_code
_entity_poly.pdbx_strand_id
1 'polypeptide(L)'
;SEECPGDTIVIAITSNPDEPPTPEFRADIEQFNIGVDLALLRITRAFDGRLLDRSKLALPFVGLADASSVDLDDTIFVVGYPGIGDDPVSIVQGTITAFTAEPSGGERSWLKTSASIPGTMSGGGAYNRQGELIGIPTTAPITNLTFGSNCQPIQDTNEDGSVNENGLLPSYHQVNASAAFSFNDDQFRETLIAKNLT
;
A
#
# COMPACT_ATOMS: atom_id res chain seq x y z
N SER A 1 -2.57 1.74 -15.67
CA SER A 1 -3.47 2.49 -16.55
C SER A 1 -2.92 2.55 -17.96
N GLU A 2 -3.80 2.65 -18.96
CA GLU A 2 -3.42 2.84 -20.39
C GLU A 2 -2.63 4.14 -20.62
N GLU A 3 -2.75 5.10 -19.71
CA GLU A 3 -2.10 6.41 -19.78
C GLU A 3 -0.64 6.38 -19.30
N CYS A 4 -0.25 5.38 -18.49
CA CYS A 4 1.10 5.22 -17.94
C CYS A 4 1.47 3.72 -17.88
N PRO A 5 1.91 3.13 -19.00
CA PRO A 5 2.22 1.71 -19.07
C PRO A 5 3.55 1.41 -18.35
N GLY A 6 3.47 1.07 -17.07
CA GLY A 6 4.55 0.40 -16.36
C GLY A 6 4.42 -1.11 -16.56
N ASP A 7 5.49 -1.75 -17.05
CA ASP A 7 5.56 -3.21 -17.24
C ASP A 7 6.19 -3.94 -16.04
N THR A 8 6.77 -3.19 -15.11
CA THR A 8 7.56 -3.69 -13.98
C THR A 8 7.08 -3.06 -12.68
N ILE A 9 6.87 -3.89 -11.65
CA ILE A 9 6.62 -3.41 -10.29
C ILE A 9 7.92 -3.49 -9.49
N VAL A 10 8.36 -2.34 -8.98
CA VAL A 10 9.55 -2.23 -8.13
C VAL A 10 9.13 -2.19 -6.66
N ILE A 11 9.84 -2.94 -5.82
CA ILE A 11 9.71 -2.88 -4.35
C ILE A 11 10.98 -2.23 -3.81
N ALA A 12 10.80 -1.06 -3.20
CA ALA A 12 11.83 -0.35 -2.48
C ALA A 12 11.74 -0.63 -0.97
N ILE A 13 12.89 -0.76 -0.31
CA ILE A 13 13.00 -1.12 1.10
C ILE A 13 13.53 0.07 1.89
N THR A 14 12.90 0.35 3.03
CA THR A 14 13.42 1.31 4.00
C THR A 14 14.31 0.59 5.00
N SER A 15 15.61 0.83 4.94
CA SER A 15 16.57 0.39 5.95
C SER A 15 16.75 1.43 7.08
N ASN A 16 16.56 2.72 6.77
CA ASN A 16 16.63 3.82 7.72
C ASN A 16 15.37 4.68 7.56
N PRO A 17 14.56 4.89 8.62
CA PRO A 17 13.32 5.66 8.52
C PRO A 17 13.54 7.14 8.20
N ASP A 18 14.75 7.68 8.37
CA ASP A 18 15.08 9.07 8.03
C ASP A 18 15.60 9.23 6.58
N GLU A 19 15.64 8.15 5.81
CA GLU A 19 16.13 8.12 4.42
C GLU A 19 15.03 7.64 3.44
N PRO A 20 15.13 8.04 2.16
CA PRO A 20 14.32 7.47 1.10
C PRO A 20 14.42 5.94 1.03
N PRO A 21 13.35 5.23 0.62
CA PRO A 21 13.44 3.80 0.39
C PRO A 21 14.33 3.50 -0.83
N THR A 22 15.14 2.46 -0.75
CA THR A 22 16.03 2.06 -1.85
C THR A 22 15.42 0.92 -2.67
N PRO A 23 15.36 1.02 -4.01
CA PRO A 23 14.91 -0.09 -4.86
C PRO A 23 15.75 -1.35 -4.66
N GLU A 24 15.12 -2.46 -4.27
CA GLU A 24 15.84 -3.73 -4.03
C GLU A 24 15.29 -4.92 -4.82
N PHE A 25 13.99 -4.91 -5.13
CA PHE A 25 13.32 -6.04 -5.76
C PHE A 25 12.40 -5.64 -6.90
N ARG A 26 12.10 -6.62 -7.76
CA ARG A 26 10.96 -6.56 -8.67
C ARG A 26 9.94 -7.63 -8.26
N ALA A 27 8.67 -7.28 -8.40
CA ALA A 27 7.56 -8.13 -8.06
C ALA A 27 6.59 -8.31 -9.24
N ASP A 28 5.89 -9.44 -9.21
CA ASP A 28 4.78 -9.76 -10.10
C ASP A 28 3.47 -9.71 -9.31
N ILE A 29 2.36 -9.45 -10.01
CA ILE A 29 1.02 -9.52 -9.39
C ILE A 29 0.65 -11.00 -9.24
N GLU A 30 0.44 -11.45 -8.01
CA GLU A 30 -0.03 -12.81 -7.72
C GLU A 30 -1.55 -12.87 -7.81
N GLN A 31 -2.23 -11.91 -7.19
CA GLN A 31 -3.68 -11.81 -7.15
C GLN A 31 -4.09 -10.35 -6.97
N PHE A 32 -5.29 -9.99 -7.43
CA PHE A 32 -5.87 -8.68 -7.14
C PHE A 32 -7.40 -8.76 -7.13
N ASN A 33 -8.01 -7.78 -6.46
CA ASN A 33 -9.45 -7.56 -6.45
C ASN A 33 -9.73 -6.06 -6.54
N ILE A 34 -10.26 -5.63 -7.69
CA ILE A 34 -10.58 -4.22 -7.97
C ILE A 34 -11.70 -3.72 -7.04
N GLY A 35 -12.65 -4.58 -6.66
CA GLY A 35 -13.81 -4.16 -5.86
C GLY A 35 -13.47 -3.68 -4.46
N VAL A 36 -12.41 -4.22 -3.86
CA VAL A 36 -11.90 -3.82 -2.54
C VAL A 36 -10.55 -3.08 -2.64
N ASP A 37 -10.14 -2.73 -3.87
CA ASP A 37 -8.88 -2.06 -4.16
C ASP A 37 -7.65 -2.74 -3.54
N LEU A 38 -7.51 -4.07 -3.69
CA LEU A 38 -6.42 -4.83 -3.06
C LEU A 38 -5.63 -5.64 -4.09
N ALA A 39 -4.30 -5.62 -3.97
CA ALA A 39 -3.40 -6.46 -4.74
C ALA A 39 -2.41 -7.20 -3.83
N LEU A 40 -2.09 -8.42 -4.23
CA LEU A 40 -1.09 -9.28 -3.64
C LEU A 40 0.08 -9.36 -4.60
N LEU A 41 1.25 -8.95 -4.13
CA LEU A 41 2.47 -8.93 -4.93
C LEU A 41 3.43 -10.02 -4.47
N ARG A 42 4.12 -10.62 -5.43
CA ARG A 42 5.14 -11.62 -5.18
C ARG A 42 6.49 -11.13 -5.67
N ILE A 43 7.46 -10.99 -4.77
CA ILE A 43 8.85 -10.71 -5.13
C ILE A 43 9.42 -11.92 -5.89
N THR A 44 9.88 -11.70 -7.12
CA THR A 44 10.41 -12.75 -8.00
C THR A 44 11.84 -12.49 -8.43
N ARG A 45 12.29 -11.23 -8.42
CA ARG A 45 13.62 -10.83 -8.90
C ARG A 45 14.26 -9.79 -7.98
N ALA A 46 15.59 -9.75 -8.00
CA ALA A 46 16.35 -8.61 -7.52
C ALA A 46 16.11 -7.40 -8.45
N PHE A 47 16.46 -6.21 -7.99
CA PHE A 47 16.27 -4.97 -8.75
C PHE A 47 16.98 -5.00 -10.12
N ASP A 48 18.13 -5.68 -10.23
CA ASP A 48 18.86 -5.92 -11.49
C ASP A 48 18.19 -6.93 -12.45
N GLY A 49 17.04 -7.50 -12.07
CA GLY A 49 16.28 -8.47 -12.85
C GLY A 49 16.68 -9.94 -12.64
N ARG A 50 17.71 -10.22 -11.84
CA ARG A 50 18.12 -11.60 -11.51
C ARG A 50 17.06 -12.32 -10.71
N LEU A 51 16.73 -13.56 -11.11
CA LEU A 51 15.78 -14.41 -10.39
C LEU A 51 16.27 -14.69 -8.96
N LEU A 52 15.36 -14.59 -8.01
CA LEU A 52 15.64 -14.89 -6.60
C LEU A 52 15.20 -16.30 -6.22
N ASP A 53 16.02 -16.96 -5.40
CA ASP A 53 15.62 -18.17 -4.70
C ASP A 53 14.77 -17.79 -3.48
N ARG A 54 13.45 -17.92 -3.65
CA ARG A 54 12.45 -17.53 -2.64
C ARG A 54 12.64 -18.23 -1.29
N SER A 55 13.18 -19.45 -1.28
CA SER A 55 13.41 -20.19 -0.03
C SER A 55 14.45 -19.53 0.87
N LYS A 56 15.26 -18.63 0.31
CA LYS A 56 16.32 -17.89 1.00
C LYS A 56 15.96 -16.44 1.29
N LEU A 57 14.78 -15.99 0.85
CA LEU A 57 14.34 -14.62 1.07
C LEU A 57 13.82 -14.48 2.50
N ALA A 58 14.60 -13.78 3.35
CA ALA A 58 14.31 -13.58 4.76
C ALA A 58 13.93 -12.12 5.01
N LEU A 59 12.78 -11.70 4.50
CA LEU A 59 12.24 -10.36 4.73
C LEU A 59 11.45 -10.31 6.05
N PRO A 60 11.51 -9.18 6.78
CA PRO A 60 10.64 -8.97 7.92
C PRO A 60 9.18 -8.95 7.46
N PHE A 61 8.29 -9.41 8.33
CA PHE A 61 6.84 -9.38 8.13
C PHE A 61 6.16 -8.86 9.40
N VAL A 62 4.93 -8.41 9.25
CA VAL A 62 4.11 -7.90 10.35
C VAL A 62 3.06 -8.94 10.74
N GLY A 63 2.72 -8.99 12.03
CA GLY A 63 1.58 -9.77 12.51
C GLY A 63 0.27 -9.17 12.02
N LEU A 64 -0.75 -10.00 11.84
CA LEU A 64 -2.11 -9.56 11.53
C LEU A 64 -2.93 -9.56 12.82
N ALA A 65 -3.69 -8.50 13.04
CA ALA A 65 -4.64 -8.46 14.13
C ALA A 65 -5.89 -9.27 13.80
N ASP A 66 -6.62 -9.71 14.82
CA ASP A 66 -7.96 -10.26 14.66
C ASP A 66 -8.92 -9.12 14.28
N ALA A 67 -9.70 -9.30 13.21
CA ALA A 67 -10.70 -8.33 12.76
C ALA A 67 -11.71 -7.96 13.87
N SER A 68 -11.97 -8.87 14.81
CA SER A 68 -12.88 -8.69 15.93
C SER A 68 -12.28 -7.90 17.10
N SER A 69 -10.96 -7.69 17.13
CA SER A 69 -10.27 -6.99 18.24
C SER A 69 -10.14 -5.48 18.02
N VAL A 70 -10.74 -4.95 16.96
CA VAL A 70 -10.62 -3.55 16.55
C VAL A 70 -11.92 -2.82 16.83
N ASP A 71 -11.92 -1.79 17.67
CA ASP A 71 -13.11 -1.05 18.09
C ASP A 71 -13.05 0.46 17.79
N LEU A 72 -14.20 1.13 17.97
CA LEU A 72 -14.26 2.59 17.87
C LEU A 72 -13.36 3.22 18.93
N ASP A 73 -12.76 4.38 18.62
CA ASP A 73 -11.81 5.10 19.47
C ASP A 73 -10.44 4.42 19.64
N ASP A 74 -10.23 3.23 19.05
CA ASP A 74 -8.90 2.63 19.00
C ASP A 74 -7.93 3.54 18.25
N THR A 75 -6.75 3.73 18.84
CA THR A 75 -5.67 4.47 18.20
C THR A 75 -4.99 3.60 17.14
N ILE A 76 -4.82 4.18 15.97
CA ILE A 76 -4.15 3.55 14.84
C ILE A 76 -2.95 4.37 14.40
N PHE A 77 -1.96 3.68 13.84
CA PHE A 77 -0.78 4.26 13.22
C PHE A 77 -0.74 3.84 11.76
N VAL A 78 -0.78 4.81 10.86
CA VAL A 78 -0.70 4.57 9.42
C VAL A 78 0.73 4.86 8.97
N VAL A 79 1.38 3.86 8.39
CA VAL A 79 2.76 3.93 7.92
C VAL A 79 2.77 3.82 6.40
N GLY A 80 3.48 4.74 5.75
CA GLY A 80 3.58 4.83 4.30
C GLY A 80 4.43 6.02 3.87
N TYR A 81 4.44 6.32 2.58
CA TYR A 81 5.22 7.42 2.02
C TYR A 81 4.32 8.62 1.72
N PRO A 82 4.56 9.79 2.34
CA PRO A 82 3.67 10.95 2.23
C PRO A 82 3.81 11.71 0.91
N GLY A 83 4.93 11.54 0.21
CA GLY A 83 5.16 12.06 -1.13
C GLY A 83 5.52 10.96 -2.12
N ILE A 84 6.01 11.36 -3.28
CA ILE A 84 6.45 10.43 -4.32
C ILE A 84 7.93 10.69 -4.60
N GLY A 85 8.74 9.62 -4.62
CA GLY A 85 10.19 9.71 -4.81
C GLY A 85 10.94 9.60 -3.49
N ASP A 86 11.66 10.66 -3.11
CA ASP A 86 12.69 10.64 -2.06
C ASP A 86 12.18 10.95 -0.64
N ASP A 87 10.87 10.90 -0.41
CA ASP A 87 10.35 11.13 0.92
C ASP A 87 10.61 9.90 1.81
N PRO A 88 11.15 10.08 3.02
CA PRO A 88 11.28 9.00 3.97
C PRO A 88 9.90 8.46 4.38
N VAL A 89 9.89 7.22 4.90
CA VAL A 89 8.67 6.64 5.47
C VAL A 89 8.16 7.53 6.61
N SER A 90 6.84 7.72 6.67
CA SER A 90 6.20 8.56 7.68
C SER A 90 5.09 7.81 8.41
N ILE A 91 4.75 8.31 9.59
CA ILE A 91 3.69 7.79 10.44
C ILE A 91 2.62 8.87 10.63
N VAL A 92 1.37 8.52 10.36
CA VAL A 92 0.19 9.34 10.68
C VAL A 92 -0.63 8.64 11.75
N GLN A 93 -0.86 9.32 12.87
CA GLN A 93 -1.68 8.79 13.96
C GLN A 93 -3.13 9.26 13.82
N GLY A 94 -4.08 8.37 14.13
CA GLY A 94 -5.49 8.71 14.26
C GLY A 94 -6.25 7.76 15.17
N THR A 95 -7.57 7.84 15.10
CA THR A 95 -8.49 6.96 15.82
C THR A 95 -9.55 6.42 14.88
N ILE A 96 -10.08 5.24 15.18
CA ILE A 96 -11.18 4.65 14.43
C ILE A 96 -12.48 5.37 14.77
N THR A 97 -13.14 5.91 13.75
CA THR A 97 -14.35 6.74 13.90
C THR A 97 -15.62 6.02 13.47
N ALA A 98 -15.51 5.04 12.56
CA ALA A 98 -16.64 4.22 12.13
C ALA A 98 -16.18 2.94 11.44
N PHE A 99 -17.11 2.00 11.33
CA PHE A 99 -17.01 0.82 10.46
C PHE A 99 -18.02 0.95 9.33
N THR A 100 -17.74 0.34 8.17
CA THR A 100 -18.71 0.24 7.08
C THR A 100 -18.69 -1.15 6.49
N ALA A 101 -19.88 -1.64 6.13
CA ALA A 101 -20.07 -2.94 5.55
C ALA A 101 -19.61 -2.99 4.09
N GLU A 102 -19.13 -4.15 3.66
CA GLU A 102 -18.92 -4.48 2.25
C GLU A 102 -19.74 -5.75 1.96
N PRO A 103 -20.55 -5.80 0.88
CA PRO A 103 -21.28 -7.00 0.49
C PRO A 103 -20.47 -8.29 0.48
N SER A 104 -19.17 -8.22 0.15
CA SER A 104 -18.27 -9.36 0.10
C SER A 104 -17.50 -9.65 1.40
N GLY A 105 -17.48 -8.73 2.37
CA GLY A 105 -16.64 -8.81 3.58
C GLY A 105 -17.36 -8.71 4.92
N GLY A 106 -18.67 -8.41 4.93
CA GLY A 106 -19.47 -8.27 6.15
C GLY A 106 -19.48 -6.86 6.75
N GLU A 107 -20.03 -6.71 7.95
CA GLU A 107 -20.41 -5.41 8.54
C GLU A 107 -19.24 -4.49 8.94
N ARG A 108 -18.03 -5.05 9.13
CA ARG A 108 -16.81 -4.31 9.57
C ARG A 108 -15.68 -4.42 8.54
N SER A 109 -16.02 -4.37 7.26
CA SER A 109 -15.06 -4.53 6.15
C SER A 109 -14.21 -3.29 5.89
N TRP A 110 -14.71 -2.12 6.27
CA TRP A 110 -14.04 -0.84 6.07
C TRP A 110 -13.87 -0.12 7.39
N LEU A 111 -12.65 0.39 7.63
CA LEU A 111 -12.35 1.27 8.76
C LEU A 111 -12.36 2.72 8.28
N LYS A 112 -13.06 3.59 9.01
CA LYS A 112 -12.93 5.05 8.89
C LYS A 112 -12.11 5.58 10.03
N THR A 113 -11.25 6.55 9.74
CA THR A 113 -10.32 7.13 10.72
C THR A 113 -10.46 8.64 10.80
N SER A 114 -10.07 9.21 11.94
CA SER A 114 -9.91 10.65 12.13
C SER A 114 -8.63 11.20 11.51
N ALA A 115 -7.69 10.32 11.12
CA ALA A 115 -6.42 10.70 10.52
C ALA A 115 -6.63 11.29 9.11
N SER A 116 -5.93 12.38 8.83
CA SER A 116 -5.78 12.91 7.47
C SER A 116 -4.57 12.25 6.81
N ILE A 117 -4.80 11.24 5.97
CA ILE A 117 -3.73 10.44 5.37
C ILE A 117 -3.50 10.93 3.93
N PRO A 118 -2.27 11.29 3.52
CA PRO A 118 -1.95 11.55 2.12
C PRO A 118 -2.28 10.36 1.21
N GLY A 119 -2.76 10.61 -0.02
CA GLY A 119 -3.10 9.57 -0.99
C GLY A 119 -1.95 8.67 -1.41
N THR A 120 -0.77 9.26 -1.40
CA THR A 120 0.53 8.62 -1.63
C THR A 120 0.84 7.52 -0.62
N MET A 121 0.18 7.51 0.54
CA MET A 121 0.28 6.43 1.54
C MET A 121 -0.71 5.27 1.29
N SER A 122 -1.50 5.32 0.21
CA SER A 122 -2.35 4.20 -0.21
C SER A 122 -1.52 2.94 -0.44
N GLY A 123 -2.01 1.81 0.06
CA GLY A 123 -1.28 0.54 -0.02
C GLY A 123 -0.22 0.35 1.06
N GLY A 124 0.02 1.35 1.92
CA GLY A 124 0.80 1.22 3.16
C GLY A 124 0.10 0.38 4.22
N GLY A 125 0.54 0.44 5.48
CA GLY A 125 -0.07 -0.34 6.56
C GLY A 125 -0.74 0.53 7.61
N ALA A 126 -1.93 0.13 8.07
CA ALA A 126 -2.55 0.66 9.28
C ALA A 126 -2.38 -0.35 10.42
N TYR A 127 -1.84 0.11 11.55
CA TYR A 127 -1.42 -0.74 12.67
C TYR A 127 -2.09 -0.33 13.98
N ASN A 128 -2.35 -1.30 14.85
CA ASN A 128 -2.74 -1.05 16.24
C ASN A 128 -1.51 -0.69 17.11
N ARG A 129 -1.73 -0.46 18.40
CA ARG A 129 -0.66 -0.14 19.36
C ARG A 129 0.34 -1.29 19.60
N GLN A 130 -0.03 -2.52 19.24
CA GLN A 130 0.80 -3.72 19.35
C GLN A 130 1.70 -3.91 18.11
N GLY A 131 1.54 -3.07 17.07
CA GLY A 131 2.27 -3.20 15.81
C GLY A 131 1.68 -4.26 14.88
N GLU A 132 0.45 -4.69 15.13
CA GLU A 132 -0.27 -5.65 14.28
C GLU A 132 -1.06 -4.90 13.21
N LEU A 133 -1.03 -5.42 11.99
CA LEU A 133 -1.71 -4.87 10.84
C LEU A 133 -3.23 -5.10 10.98
N ILE A 134 -4.00 -4.02 10.94
CA ILE A 134 -5.47 -4.01 11.06
C ILE A 134 -6.16 -3.57 9.77
N GLY A 135 -5.42 -2.98 8.82
CA GLY A 135 -5.96 -2.62 7.52
C GLY A 135 -4.93 -2.01 6.57
N ILE A 136 -5.35 -1.77 5.33
CA ILE A 136 -4.55 -1.07 4.32
C ILE A 136 -5.25 0.22 3.93
N PRO A 137 -4.60 1.40 4.08
CA PRO A 137 -5.15 2.66 3.61
C PRO A 137 -5.47 2.60 2.11
N THR A 138 -6.68 2.99 1.75
CA THR A 138 -7.14 3.13 0.36
C THR A 138 -8.19 4.22 0.29
N THR A 139 -8.39 4.77 -0.90
CA THR A 139 -9.52 5.66 -1.12
C THR A 139 -10.78 4.84 -1.33
N ALA A 140 -11.61 4.71 -0.29
CA ALA A 140 -12.95 4.16 -0.48
C ALA A 140 -13.70 5.00 -1.52
N PRO A 141 -14.33 4.39 -2.55
CA PRO A 141 -15.03 5.13 -3.58
C PRO A 141 -16.20 5.89 -2.94
N ILE A 142 -16.04 7.20 -2.78
CA ILE A 142 -17.18 8.09 -2.65
C ILE A 142 -17.77 8.13 -4.06
N THR A 143 -18.93 7.52 -4.25
CA THR A 143 -19.66 7.56 -5.52
C THR A 143 -19.67 9.00 -6.03
N ASN A 144 -19.02 9.26 -7.17
CA ASN A 144 -18.87 10.54 -7.89
C ASN A 144 -17.59 11.38 -7.65
N LEU A 145 -16.41 10.77 -7.48
CA LEU A 145 -15.14 11.47 -7.72
C LEU A 145 -14.39 10.84 -8.90
N THR A 146 -14.21 11.63 -9.95
CA THR A 146 -13.33 11.31 -11.07
C THR A 146 -11.88 11.38 -10.55
N PHE A 147 -11.28 10.23 -10.27
CA PHE A 147 -9.85 10.16 -9.95
C PHE A 147 -9.07 10.32 -11.25
N GLY A 148 -8.66 11.55 -11.57
CA GLY A 148 -7.64 11.78 -12.57
C GLY A 148 -6.27 11.53 -11.96
N SER A 149 -5.58 10.46 -12.37
CA SER A 149 -4.16 10.29 -12.12
C SER A 149 -3.40 11.25 -13.04
N ASN A 150 -2.85 12.34 -12.51
CA ASN A 150 -1.88 13.12 -13.29
C ASN A 150 -0.54 12.41 -13.22
N CYS A 151 -0.05 11.87 -14.33
CA CYS A 151 1.28 11.30 -14.41
C CYS A 151 2.32 12.41 -14.43
N GLN A 152 3.32 12.33 -13.55
CA GLN A 152 4.39 13.31 -13.47
C GLN A 152 5.76 12.60 -13.52
N PRO A 153 6.72 13.15 -14.28
CA PRO A 153 8.10 12.67 -14.28
C PRO A 153 8.81 13.26 -13.06
N ILE A 154 8.94 12.45 -12.02
CA ILE A 154 9.45 12.89 -10.71
C ILE A 154 10.67 12.10 -10.25
N GLN A 155 10.92 10.94 -10.86
CA GLN A 155 12.08 10.09 -10.64
C GLN A 155 12.43 9.32 -11.92
N ASP A 156 13.71 9.05 -12.14
CA ASP A 156 14.21 8.21 -13.25
C ASP A 156 13.91 6.73 -12.94
N THR A 157 12.64 6.35 -13.12
CA THR A 157 12.12 5.03 -12.73
C THR A 157 12.50 3.95 -13.76
N ASN A 158 12.97 4.35 -14.95
CA ASN A 158 13.38 3.48 -16.05
C ASN A 158 14.90 3.42 -16.23
N GLU A 159 15.67 4.03 -15.32
CA GLU A 159 17.14 4.03 -15.26
C GLU A 159 17.82 4.47 -16.57
N ASP A 160 17.20 5.42 -17.29
CA ASP A 160 17.75 5.95 -18.55
C ASP A 160 18.71 7.14 -18.33
N GLY A 161 18.90 7.54 -17.08
CA GLY A 161 19.72 8.67 -16.65
C GLY A 161 18.99 10.00 -16.71
N SER A 162 17.68 10.03 -16.99
CA SER A 162 16.89 11.24 -17.17
C SER A 162 15.52 11.16 -16.49
N VAL A 163 15.19 12.16 -15.67
CA VAL A 163 13.81 12.34 -15.18
C VAL A 163 12.97 12.95 -16.32
N ASN A 164 12.25 12.11 -17.05
CA ASN A 164 11.46 12.50 -18.22
C ASN A 164 10.12 11.71 -18.29
N GLU A 165 9.32 12.01 -19.31
CA GLU A 165 8.01 11.38 -19.56
C GLU A 165 8.02 9.87 -19.85
N ASN A 166 9.20 9.24 -19.92
CA ASN A 166 9.35 7.79 -20.01
C ASN A 166 9.43 7.13 -18.61
N GLY A 167 9.65 7.90 -17.54
CA GLY A 167 9.70 7.48 -16.14
C GLY A 167 8.56 8.09 -15.31
N LEU A 168 7.31 7.73 -15.62
CA LEU A 168 6.12 8.34 -15.01
C LEU A 168 5.64 7.61 -13.75
N LEU A 169 5.25 8.38 -12.74
CA LEU A 169 4.55 7.91 -11.54
C LEU A 169 3.18 8.60 -11.38
N PRO A 170 2.14 7.88 -10.94
CA PRO A 170 0.81 8.45 -10.68
C PRO A 170 0.78 9.33 -9.41
N SER A 171 0.02 10.42 -9.46
CA SER A 171 -0.26 11.31 -8.31
C SER A 171 -1.61 11.00 -7.65
N TYR A 172 -1.68 11.10 -6.31
CA TYR A 172 -2.84 10.68 -5.51
C TYR A 172 -3.35 11.76 -4.54
N HIS A 173 -4.66 11.74 -4.27
CA HIS A 173 -5.37 12.65 -3.34
C HIS A 173 -5.53 12.04 -1.95
N GLN A 174 -5.77 12.85 -0.92
CA GLN A 174 -5.92 12.41 0.48
C GLN A 174 -6.92 11.26 0.67
N VAL A 175 -6.57 10.35 1.59
CA VAL A 175 -7.25 9.11 1.97
C VAL A 175 -7.79 9.23 3.40
N ASN A 176 -9.02 8.76 3.63
CA ASN A 176 -9.64 8.71 4.96
C ASN A 176 -10.24 7.33 5.32
N ALA A 177 -9.93 6.30 4.53
CA ALA A 177 -10.46 4.95 4.68
C ALA A 177 -9.36 3.89 4.58
N SER A 178 -9.63 2.70 5.09
CA SER A 178 -8.73 1.54 4.98
C SER A 178 -9.53 0.26 4.81
N ALA A 179 -9.10 -0.61 3.90
CA ALA A 179 -9.62 -1.97 3.77
C ALA A 179 -9.26 -2.72 5.05
N ALA A 180 -10.26 -3.19 5.80
CA ALA A 180 -10.04 -3.98 7.00
C ALA A 180 -9.58 -5.38 6.61
N PHE A 181 -8.64 -5.94 7.35
CA PHE A 181 -8.24 -7.32 7.16
C PHE A 181 -9.10 -8.26 8.00
N SER A 182 -9.55 -9.34 7.37
CA SER A 182 -10.09 -10.52 8.05
C SER A 182 -9.54 -11.74 7.32
N PHE A 183 -8.57 -12.42 7.93
CA PHE A 183 -8.07 -13.71 7.45
C PHE A 183 -8.27 -14.75 8.54
N ASN A 184 -8.96 -15.83 8.19
CA ASN A 184 -9.15 -17.00 9.03
C ASN A 184 -8.08 -18.09 8.77
N ASP A 185 -6.92 -17.72 8.18
CA ASP A 185 -5.90 -18.70 7.80
C ASP A 185 -4.47 -18.15 7.99
N ASP A 186 -3.64 -18.98 8.60
CA ASP A 186 -2.30 -18.73 9.16
C ASP A 186 -1.18 -18.81 8.08
N GLN A 187 -1.53 -18.62 6.81
CA GLN A 187 -0.71 -19.05 5.66
C GLN A 187 0.01 -17.92 4.90
N PHE A 188 -0.26 -16.64 5.16
CA PHE A 188 0.23 -15.56 4.28
C PHE A 188 1.50 -14.88 4.81
N ARG A 189 2.65 -15.27 4.25
CA ARG A 189 3.93 -14.55 4.31
C ARG A 189 4.11 -13.64 3.09
N GLU A 190 3.14 -12.77 2.83
CA GLU A 190 3.08 -12.01 1.57
C GLU A 190 2.73 -10.54 1.80
N THR A 191 3.39 -9.66 1.03
CA THR A 191 3.17 -8.21 1.07
C THR A 191 1.89 -7.87 0.33
N LEU A 192 0.85 -7.49 1.08
CA LEU A 192 -0.40 -6.97 0.54
C LEU A 192 -0.26 -5.46 0.32
N ILE A 193 -0.52 -5.01 -0.91
CA ILE A 193 -0.53 -3.58 -1.27
C ILE A 193 -1.88 -3.27 -1.91
N ALA A 194 -2.68 -2.41 -1.27
CA ALA A 194 -3.83 -1.78 -1.92
C ALA A 194 -3.35 -0.69 -2.86
N LYS A 195 -3.20 -1.03 -4.13
CA LYS A 195 -2.99 -0.06 -5.20
C LYS A 195 -4.19 -0.13 -6.12
N ASN A 196 -4.72 1.04 -6.46
CA ASN A 196 -5.70 1.24 -7.53
C ASN A 196 -5.13 0.70 -8.85
N LEU A 197 -5.41 -0.56 -9.12
CA LEU A 197 -5.09 -1.26 -10.35
C LEU A 197 -6.22 -1.01 -11.35
N THR A 198 -6.20 0.18 -11.94
CA THR A 198 -6.89 0.50 -13.20
C THR A 198 -5.90 0.52 -14.36
#